data_AF-A0A2N2LKH2-F1
#
_entry.id   AF-A0A2N2LKH2-F1
#
_cell.length_a   1.000
_cell.length_b   1.000
_cell.length_c   1.000
_cell.angle_alpha   90.00
_cell.angle_beta   90.00
_cell.angle_gamma   90.00
#
_symmetry.space_group_name_H-M   'P 1'
#
loop_
_entity.id
_entity.type
_entity.pdbx_description
1 polymer ?
#
loop_
_entity_poly.entity_id
_entity_poly.type
_entity_poly.pdbx_seq_one_letter_code
_entity_poly.pdbx_strand_id
1 'polypeptide(L)'
;MPKTRAALQFELLREIFDLARAQRASLERDDIERMLDLMAERESILGRLLRLVEEPGDEPENVVTFPGAVDHTRQDALALDTVIRGILEHDRENETILAEKLDVLREELPRVQQGRRMATAYRAAGSGSAS
;
A
#
# COMPACT_ATOMS: atom_id res chain seq x y z
N MET A 1 -7.51 28.64 -11.55
CA MET A 1 -8.04 28.67 -10.18
C MET A 1 -7.18 27.74 -9.34
N PRO A 2 -6.52 28.20 -8.26
CA PRO A 2 -5.81 27.30 -7.36
C PRO A 2 -6.80 26.30 -6.73
N LYS A 3 -6.42 25.02 -6.63
CA LYS A 3 -7.24 23.99 -5.97
C LYS A 3 -7.33 24.30 -4.47
N THR A 4 -8.50 24.08 -3.87
CA THR A 4 -8.66 24.20 -2.42
C THR A 4 -7.86 23.11 -1.71
N ARG A 5 -7.45 23.35 -0.46
CA ARG A 5 -6.73 22.37 0.35
C ARG A 5 -7.50 21.05 0.48
N ALA A 6 -8.82 21.11 0.69
CA ALA A 6 -9.69 19.94 0.75
C ALA A 6 -9.70 19.14 -0.57
N ALA A 7 -9.72 19.83 -1.72
CA ALA A 7 -9.64 19.16 -3.02
C ALA A 7 -8.29 18.45 -3.22
N LEU A 8 -7.18 19.06 -2.77
CA LEU A 8 -5.86 18.43 -2.81
C LEU A 8 -5.78 17.21 -1.88
N GLN A 9 -6.34 17.29 -0.66
CA GLN A 9 -6.40 16.16 0.27
C GLN A 9 -7.20 15.00 -0.32
N PHE A 10 -8.36 15.28 -0.91
CA PHE A 10 -9.18 14.27 -1.57
C PHE A 10 -8.46 13.59 -2.74
N GLU A 11 -7.75 14.36 -3.58
CA GLU A 11 -6.97 13.82 -4.68
C GLU A 11 -5.87 12.87 -4.20
N LEU A 12 -5.10 13.25 -3.18
CA LEU A 12 -4.05 12.41 -2.61
C LEU A 12 -4.63 11.12 -1.99
N LEU A 13 -5.75 11.22 -1.27
CA LEU A 13 -6.42 10.03 -0.72
C LEU A 13 -6.95 9.11 -1.82
N ARG A 14 -7.50 9.66 -2.90
CA ARG A 14 -7.93 8.87 -4.07
C ARG A 14 -6.75 8.17 -4.73
N GLU A 15 -5.61 8.85 -4.90
CA GLU A 15 -4.38 8.23 -5.42
C GLU A 15 -3.91 7.08 -4.52
N ILE A 16 -3.93 7.26 -3.19
CA ILE A 16 -3.58 6.20 -2.22
C ILE A 16 -4.53 5.00 -2.34
N PHE A 17 -5.82 5.26 -2.53
CA PHE A 17 -6.84 4.21 -2.73
C PHE A 17 -6.57 3.41 -4.01
N ASP A 18 -6.30 4.10 -5.12
CA ASP A 18 -5.99 3.46 -6.40
C ASP A 18 -4.70 2.61 -6.30
N LEU A 19 -3.69 3.08 -5.56
CA LEU A 19 -2.48 2.31 -5.28
C LEU A 19 -2.75 1.07 -4.41
N ALA A 20 -3.58 1.17 -3.37
CA ALA A 20 -3.93 0.02 -2.51
C ALA A 20 -4.63 -1.08 -3.32
N ARG A 21 -5.49 -0.70 -4.27
CA ARG A 21 -6.11 -1.62 -5.22
C ARG A 21 -5.09 -2.22 -6.21
N ALA A 22 -4.16 -1.42 -6.72
CA ALA A 22 -3.11 -1.92 -7.63
C ALA A 22 -2.13 -2.88 -6.93
N GLN A 23 -1.82 -2.64 -5.66
CA GLN A 23 -1.02 -3.54 -4.82
C GLN A 23 -1.69 -4.90 -4.69
N ARG A 24 -3.01 -4.93 -4.46
CA ARG A 24 -3.79 -6.16 -4.45
C ARG A 24 -3.66 -6.94 -5.74
N ALA A 25 -3.90 -6.27 -6.88
CA ALA A 25 -3.82 -6.92 -8.18
C ALA A 25 -2.42 -7.47 -8.47
N SER A 26 -1.38 -6.83 -7.93
CA SER A 26 0.01 -7.31 -8.04
C SER A 26 0.23 -8.55 -7.16
N LEU A 27 -0.25 -8.54 -5.92
CA LEU A 27 -0.23 -9.71 -5.03
C LEU A 27 -0.98 -10.90 -5.65
N GLU A 28 -2.20 -10.71 -6.14
CA GLU A 28 -2.99 -11.77 -6.80
C GLU A 28 -2.26 -12.43 -7.98
N ARG A 29 -1.34 -11.71 -8.62
CA ARG A 29 -0.55 -12.17 -9.77
C ARG A 29 0.87 -12.62 -9.43
N ASP A 30 1.20 -12.71 -8.14
CA ASP A 30 2.55 -13.01 -7.65
C ASP A 30 3.64 -12.03 -8.12
N ASP A 31 3.24 -10.81 -8.50
CA ASP A 31 4.15 -9.74 -8.94
C ASP A 31 4.63 -8.92 -7.74
N ILE A 32 5.55 -9.51 -6.97
CA ILE A 32 6.08 -8.92 -5.74
C ILE A 32 6.94 -7.68 -6.04
N GLU A 33 7.70 -7.68 -7.13
CA GLU A 33 8.51 -6.52 -7.54
C GLU A 33 7.62 -5.30 -7.78
N ARG A 34 6.55 -5.47 -8.56
CA ARG A 34 5.59 -4.38 -8.78
C ARG A 34 4.90 -3.93 -7.49
N MET A 35 4.57 -4.86 -6.60
CA MET A 35 3.97 -4.54 -5.30
C MET A 35 4.88 -3.64 -4.47
N LEU A 36 6.19 -3.91 -4.44
CA LEU A 36 7.18 -3.10 -3.73
C LEU A 36 7.35 -1.70 -4.35
N ASP A 37 7.38 -1.60 -5.67
CA ASP A 37 7.40 -0.30 -6.37
C ASP A 37 6.18 0.55 -6.00
N LEU A 38 4.98 -0.06 -5.97
CA LEU A 38 3.75 0.59 -5.57
C LEU A 38 3.77 1.02 -4.10
N MET A 39 4.45 0.30 -3.21
CA MET A 39 4.63 0.71 -1.82
C MET A 39 5.48 1.97 -1.71
N ALA A 40 6.58 2.06 -2.45
CA ALA A 40 7.42 3.26 -2.47
C ALA A 40 6.67 4.48 -3.01
N GLU A 41 5.87 4.29 -4.07
CA GLU A 41 5.00 5.35 -4.60
C GLU A 41 3.97 5.81 -3.56
N ARG A 42 3.34 4.87 -2.85
CA ARG A 42 2.38 5.15 -1.78
C ARG A 42 3.01 5.94 -0.64
N GLU A 43 4.21 5.59 -0.21
CA GLU A 43 4.94 6.29 0.86
C GLU A 43 5.22 7.75 0.50
N SER A 44 5.61 8.01 -0.76
CA SER A 44 5.80 9.37 -1.27
C SER A 44 4.52 10.21 -1.20
N ILE A 45 3.38 9.64 -1.58
CA ILE A 45 2.08 10.33 -1.54
C ILE A 45 1.61 10.56 -0.10
N LEU A 46 1.79 9.58 0.78
CA LEU A 46 1.50 9.74 2.22
C LEU A 46 2.35 10.87 2.82
N GLY A 47 3.63 10.97 2.46
CA GLY A 47 4.49 12.07 2.90
C GLY A 47 4.06 13.45 2.37
N ARG A 48 3.39 13.52 1.22
CA ARG A 48 2.77 14.75 0.70
C ARG A 48 1.47 15.07 1.45
N LEU A 49 0.64 14.07 1.72
CA LEU A 49 -0.61 14.23 2.46
C LEU A 49 -0.33 14.69 3.90
N LEU A 50 0.67 14.10 4.56
CA LEU A 50 1.08 14.48 5.91
C LEU A 50 1.47 15.96 5.97
N ARG A 51 2.34 16.42 5.07
CA ARG A 51 2.71 17.84 4.94
C ARG A 51 1.49 18.73 4.72
N LEU A 52 0.58 18.32 3.84
CA LEU A 52 -0.66 19.04 3.56
C LEU A 52 -1.63 19.08 4.75
N VAL A 53 -1.55 18.16 5.70
CA VAL A 53 -2.35 18.17 6.94
C VAL A 53 -1.66 18.98 8.03
N GLU A 54 -0.34 18.94 8.12
CA GLU A 54 0.47 19.62 9.14
C GLU A 54 0.70 21.11 8.86
N GLU A 55 0.71 21.55 7.59
CA GLU A 55 0.83 22.97 7.27
C GLU A 55 -0.35 23.75 7.88
N PRO A 56 -0.14 24.71 8.79
CA PRO A 56 -1.23 25.53 9.30
C PRO A 56 -1.86 26.27 8.12
N GLY A 57 -3.18 26.15 7.96
CA GLY A 57 -3.88 26.93 6.95
C GLY A 57 -3.83 28.39 7.38
N ASP A 58 -3.41 29.28 6.49
CA ASP A 58 -3.61 30.72 6.66
C ASP A 58 -5.12 31.01 6.59
N GLU A 59 -5.85 30.65 7.64
CA GLU A 59 -7.20 31.15 7.88
C GLU A 59 -7.07 32.57 8.42
N PRO A 60 -7.57 33.60 7.72
CA PRO A 60 -7.58 34.94 8.27
C PRO A 60 -8.44 34.94 9.54
N GLU A 61 -7.92 35.47 10.65
CA GLU A 61 -8.60 35.56 11.96
C GLU A 61 -10.00 36.20 11.94
N ASN A 62 -10.41 36.82 10.82
CA ASN A 62 -11.60 37.65 10.70
C ASN A 62 -12.63 37.16 9.66
N VAL A 63 -12.78 35.85 9.43
CA VAL A 63 -13.82 35.34 8.52
C VAL A 63 -15.08 34.95 9.30
N VAL A 64 -16.14 35.74 9.15
CA VAL A 64 -17.49 35.35 9.56
C VAL A 64 -17.95 34.19 8.68
N THR A 65 -18.16 33.02 9.28
CA THR A 65 -18.59 31.82 8.57
C THR A 65 -20.02 32.03 8.06
N PHE A 66 -20.21 32.00 6.74
CA PHE A 66 -21.54 32.11 6.13
C PHE A 66 -22.40 30.89 6.51
N PRO A 67 -23.72 31.08 6.77
CA PRO A 67 -24.64 29.96 6.96
C PRO A 67 -24.59 29.01 5.76
N GLY A 68 -24.29 27.73 5.98
CA GLY A 68 -24.10 26.70 4.95
C GLY A 68 -22.65 26.26 4.72
N ALA A 69 -21.65 27.08 5.07
CA ALA A 69 -20.24 26.69 5.00
C ALA A 69 -19.92 25.50 5.93
N VAL A 70 -20.56 25.47 7.11
CA VAL A 70 -20.42 24.38 8.09
C VAL A 70 -20.95 23.04 7.54
N ASP A 71 -22.04 23.07 6.77
CA ASP A 71 -22.63 21.87 6.17
C ASP A 71 -21.75 21.31 5.05
N HIS A 72 -21.14 22.18 4.24
CA HIS A 72 -20.17 21.77 3.23
C HIS A 72 -18.91 21.14 3.85
N THR A 73 -18.34 21.76 4.87
CA THR A 73 -17.19 21.19 5.59
C THR A 73 -17.51 19.82 6.20
N ARG A 74 -18.74 19.63 6.70
CA ARG A 74 -19.20 18.34 7.23
C ARG A 74 -19.37 17.29 6.13
N GLN A 75 -19.89 17.66 4.96
CA GLN A 75 -20.01 16.74 3.82
C GLN A 75 -18.64 16.30 3.31
N ASP A 76 -17.70 17.23 3.19
CA ASP A 76 -16.32 16.94 2.78
C ASP A 76 -15.63 15.99 3.78
N ALA A 77 -15.82 16.22 5.08
CA ALA A 77 -15.29 15.34 6.12
C ALA A 77 -15.85 13.90 6.03
N LEU A 78 -17.14 13.75 5.75
CA LEU A 78 -17.77 12.43 5.55
C LEU A 78 -17.26 11.72 4.29
N ALA A 79 -17.05 12.47 3.20
CA ALA A 79 -16.48 11.93 1.97
C ALA A 79 -15.04 11.45 2.20
N LEU A 80 -14.22 12.23 2.91
CA LEU A 80 -12.85 11.85 3.27
C LEU A 80 -12.82 10.60 4.16
N ASP A 81 -13.69 10.52 5.19
CA ASP A 81 -13.80 9.34 6.05
C ASP A 81 -14.15 8.07 5.26
N THR A 82 -15.05 8.19 4.29
CA THR A 82 -15.44 7.07 3.42
C THR A 82 -14.24 6.53 2.61
N VAL A 83 -13.46 7.44 2.01
CA VAL A 83 -12.26 7.04 1.25
C VAL A 83 -11.21 6.41 2.15
N ILE A 84 -10.97 6.99 3.34
CA ILE A 84 -10.02 6.45 4.32
C ILE A 84 -10.41 5.03 4.75
N ARG A 85 -11.70 4.79 5.04
CA ARG A 85 -12.17 3.43 5.38
C ARG A 85 -11.93 2.44 4.25
N GLY A 86 -12.19 2.84 3.01
CA GLY A 86 -11.91 2.00 1.84
C GLY A 86 -10.42 1.66 1.70
N ILE A 87 -9.52 2.62 1.92
CA ILE A 87 -8.08 2.38 1.94
C ILE A 87 -7.71 1.33 3.01
N LEU A 88 -8.22 1.49 4.23
CA LEU A 88 -7.93 0.58 5.34
C LEU A 88 -8.48 -0.83 5.11
N GLU A 89 -9.64 -0.94 4.48
CA GLU A 89 -10.18 -2.23 4.04
C GLU A 89 -9.26 -2.88 3.00
N HIS A 90 -8.81 -2.09 2.02
CA HIS A 90 -7.87 -2.58 1.02
C HIS A 90 -6.56 -3.09 1.61
N ASP A 91 -6.01 -2.36 2.59
CA ASP A 91 -4.78 -2.73 3.29
C ASP A 91 -4.94 -4.06 4.05
N ARG A 92 -6.05 -4.26 4.77
CA ARG A 92 -6.30 -5.52 5.50
C ARG A 92 -6.37 -6.73 4.58
N GLU A 93 -7.02 -6.58 3.43
CA GLU A 93 -7.08 -7.66 2.44
C GLU A 93 -5.69 -7.93 1.85
N ASN A 94 -4.90 -6.88 1.57
CA ASN A 94 -3.54 -7.04 1.08
C ASN A 94 -2.63 -7.75 2.10
N GLU A 95 -2.73 -7.39 3.38
CA GLU A 95 -2.04 -8.07 4.49
C GLU A 95 -2.42 -9.55 4.57
N THR A 96 -3.71 -9.87 4.38
CA THR A 96 -4.22 -11.24 4.40
C THR A 96 -3.61 -12.06 3.27
N ILE A 97 -3.65 -11.54 2.03
CA ILE A 97 -3.06 -12.22 0.86
C ILE A 97 -1.55 -12.41 1.04
N LEU A 98 -0.85 -11.39 1.58
CA LEU A 98 0.58 -11.49 1.84
C LEU A 98 0.91 -12.56 2.88
N ALA A 99 0.12 -12.64 3.96
CA ALA A 99 0.28 -13.66 4.99
C ALA A 99 0.11 -15.07 4.42
N GLU A 100 -0.94 -15.30 3.62
CA GLU A 100 -1.19 -16.57 2.95
C GLU A 100 -0.01 -16.99 2.04
N LYS A 101 0.53 -16.05 1.25
CA LYS A 101 1.70 -16.32 0.41
C LYS A 101 2.95 -16.64 1.21
N LEU A 102 3.17 -15.94 2.32
CA LEU A 102 4.30 -16.22 3.21
C LEU A 102 4.21 -17.61 3.84
N ASP A 103 3.01 -18.07 4.17
CA ASP A 103 2.80 -19.41 4.70
C ASP A 103 3.07 -20.49 3.63
N VAL A 104 2.62 -20.29 2.39
CA VAL A 104 2.99 -21.17 1.26
C VAL A 104 4.52 -21.22 1.08
N LEU A 105 5.20 -20.07 1.11
CA LEU A 105 6.66 -20.03 0.99
C LEU A 105 7.36 -20.78 2.14
N ARG A 106 6.84 -20.67 3.37
CA ARG A 106 7.37 -21.41 4.53
C ARG A 106 7.24 -22.92 4.37
N GLU A 107 6.17 -23.40 3.74
CA GLU A 107 5.98 -24.83 3.48
C GLU A 107 6.90 -25.36 2.36
N GLU A 108 7.15 -24.55 1.33
CA GLU A 108 7.98 -24.97 0.19
C GLU A 108 9.49 -24.83 0.44
N LEU A 109 9.93 -23.89 1.28
CA LEU A 109 11.35 -23.63 1.55
C LEU A 109 12.13 -24.89 1.98
N PRO A 110 11.63 -25.72 2.92
CA PRO A 110 12.32 -26.94 3.34
C PRO A 110 12.47 -27.95 2.21
N ARG A 111 11.45 -28.07 1.33
CA ARG A 111 11.46 -28.99 0.18
C ARG A 111 12.55 -28.60 -0.82
N VAL A 112 12.67 -27.31 -1.11
CA VAL A 112 13.73 -26.78 -1.98
C VAL A 112 15.12 -27.03 -1.37
N GLN A 113 15.29 -26.80 -0.06
CA GLN A 113 16.55 -27.08 0.63
C GLN A 113 16.91 -28.57 0.57
N GLN A 114 15.94 -29.46 0.78
CA GLN A 114 16.14 -30.90 0.69
C GLN A 114 16.55 -31.30 -0.73
N GLY A 115 15.87 -30.79 -1.76
CA GLY A 115 16.23 -31.03 -3.17
C GLY A 115 17.65 -30.58 -3.49
N ARG A 116 18.08 -29.39 -3.02
CA ARG A 116 19.46 -28.89 -3.21
C ARG A 116 20.49 -29.78 -2.52
N ARG A 117 20.20 -30.25 -1.29
CA ARG A 117 21.08 -31.18 -0.57
C ARG A 117 21.23 -32.50 -1.32
N MET A 118 20.13 -33.09 -1.80
CA MET A 118 20.18 -34.34 -2.59
C MET A 118 20.94 -34.16 -3.90
N ALA A 119 20.68 -33.09 -4.66
CA ALA A 119 21.39 -32.81 -5.90
C ALA A 119 22.91 -32.64 -5.69
N THR A 120 23.31 -32.02 -4.59
CA THR A 120 24.72 -31.87 -4.21
C THR A 120 25.34 -33.23 -3.86
N ALA A 121 24.63 -34.08 -3.10
CA ALA A 121 25.07 -35.42 -2.74
C ALA A 121 25.24 -36.32 -3.97
N TYR A 122 24.30 -36.28 -4.93
CA TYR A 122 24.42 -37.03 -6.19
C TYR A 122 25.62 -36.60 -7.03
N ARG A 123 25.92 -35.29 -7.10
CA ARG A 123 27.11 -34.78 -7.81
C ARG A 123 28.41 -35.23 -7.14
N ALA A 124 28.46 -35.26 -5.81
CA ALA A 124 29.61 -35.75 -5.06
C ALA A 124 29.82 -37.27 -5.25
N ALA A 125 28.75 -38.06 -5.25
CA ALA A 125 28.84 -39.51 -5.51
C ALA A 125 29.27 -39.84 -6.95
N GLY A 126 28.78 -39.08 -7.94
CA GLY A 126 29.15 -39.25 -9.35
C GLY A 126 30.59 -38.84 -9.67
N SER A 127 31.22 -37.99 -8.85
CA SER A 127 32.63 -37.58 -9.00
C SER A 127 33.61 -38.44 -8.19
N GLY A 128 33.15 -39.13 -7.14
CA GLY A 128 33.95 -40.09 -6.37
C GLY A 128 34.03 -41.50 -6.97
N SER A 129 33.14 -41.85 -7.90
CA SER A 129 33.10 -43.17 -8.56
C SER A 129 34.13 -43.36 -9.70
N ALA A 130 34.97 -42.36 -9.97
CA ALA A 130 35.94 -42.38 -11.08
C ALA A 130 37.41 -42.50 -10.61
N SER A 131 37.65 -42.92 -9.36
CA SER A 131 39.01 -43.14 -8.82
C SER A 131 39.33 -44.63 -8.65
#